data_AF-A0A259KS38-F1
#
_entry.id   AF-A0A259KS38-F1
#
_cell.length_a   1.000
_cell.length_b   1.000
_cell.length_c   1.000
_cell.angle_alpha   90.00
_cell.angle_beta   90.00
_cell.angle_gamma   90.00
#
_symmetry.space_group_name_H-M   'P 1'
#
loop_
_entity.id
_entity.type
_entity.pdbx_description
1 polymer ?
#
loop_
_entity_poly.entity_id
_entity_poly.type
_entity_poly.pdbx_seq_one_letter_code
_entity_poly.pdbx_strand_id
1 'polypeptide(L)'
;MSDRTAAGIAEQMLDLLPPDGAPVLNRMLRAMLSRRLAQSVSTEDFFLARDLLLKRGRVGRERGQGGKIFLLKTPPAEPAATAPAPASPTAPLEAELMAPVAQYLSTIFVRNLDLPKGGLALMQDISAIGPSSGQWARPDFMLVSLMRFTFMPGSQLDVHAFELKTETGGSVLAVHEALAQTRFTHFGHLIWHLPEESRARARLPDVQKQCEEHGIGLILAVRPQDLESYEILLDPKRKATPPKTVDGFLESRLNPHNRAALKKALKEDA
;
A
#
# COMPACT_ATOMS: atom_id res chain seq x y z
N MET A 1 -20.44 21.18 -17.16
CA MET A 1 -19.19 20.46 -17.49
C MET A 1 -18.04 21.39 -17.14
N SER A 2 -16.98 20.89 -16.49
CA SER A 2 -15.73 21.63 -16.31
C SER A 2 -14.59 20.64 -16.48
N ASP A 3 -13.57 21.02 -17.24
CA ASP A 3 -12.56 20.11 -17.73
C ASP A 3 -11.57 19.74 -16.62
N ARG A 4 -11.50 18.45 -16.25
CA ARG A 4 -10.73 17.97 -15.09
C ARG A 4 -9.26 17.79 -15.44
N THR A 5 -8.62 18.90 -15.78
CA THR A 5 -7.17 18.94 -15.99
C THR A 5 -6.43 18.62 -14.70
N ALA A 6 -5.28 17.94 -14.81
CA ALA A 6 -4.41 17.64 -13.67
C ALA A 6 -3.97 18.89 -12.88
N ALA A 7 -4.01 20.08 -13.49
CA ALA A 7 -3.77 21.36 -12.82
C ALA A 7 -4.82 21.67 -11.72
N GLY A 8 -6.08 21.32 -11.92
CA GLY A 8 -7.14 21.54 -10.91
C GLY A 8 -6.96 20.66 -9.66
N ILE A 9 -6.49 19.43 -9.85
CA ILE A 9 -6.15 18.51 -8.75
C ILE A 9 -4.84 18.95 -8.07
N ALA A 10 -3.90 19.51 -8.83
CA ALA A 10 -2.63 20.01 -8.33
C ALA A 10 -2.77 21.19 -7.36
N GLU A 11 -3.64 22.17 -7.62
CA GLU A 11 -3.83 23.24 -6.61
C GLU A 11 -4.52 22.69 -5.34
N GLN A 12 -5.48 21.74 -5.49
CA GLN A 12 -6.15 21.09 -4.34
C GLN A 12 -5.20 20.19 -3.51
N MET A 13 -4.09 19.72 -4.08
CA MET A 13 -3.01 19.04 -3.33
C MET A 13 -2.29 19.98 -2.39
N LEU A 14 -2.02 21.21 -2.83
CA LEU A 14 -1.21 22.17 -2.07
C LEU A 14 -1.90 22.55 -0.76
N ASP A 15 -3.21 22.82 -0.82
CA ASP A 15 -4.03 23.15 0.35
C ASP A 15 -4.23 21.98 1.34
N LEU A 16 -3.82 20.76 1.00
CA LEU A 16 -3.87 19.58 1.86
C LEU A 16 -2.50 19.21 2.45
N LEU A 17 -1.44 19.94 2.08
CA LEU A 17 -0.10 19.74 2.62
C LEU A 17 0.16 20.70 3.79
N PRO A 18 0.88 20.25 4.83
CA PRO A 18 1.27 21.09 5.96
C PRO A 18 2.10 22.31 5.55
N PRO A 19 1.72 23.54 5.98
CA PRO A 19 2.39 24.79 5.59
C PRO A 19 3.73 25.03 6.29
N ASP A 20 4.08 24.19 7.27
CA ASP A 20 5.41 24.10 7.89
C ASP A 20 6.42 23.34 7.01
N GLY A 21 5.95 22.57 6.02
CA GLY A 21 6.76 21.70 5.18
C GLY A 21 6.85 20.24 5.64
N ALA A 22 5.99 19.79 6.57
CA ALA A 22 5.98 18.39 6.99
C ALA A 22 5.55 17.44 5.83
N PRO A 23 6.25 16.31 5.62
CA PRO A 23 6.04 15.46 4.43
C PRO A 23 4.87 14.47 4.58
N VAL A 24 3.89 14.56 3.67
CA VAL A 24 2.69 13.69 3.64
C VAL A 24 2.86 12.59 2.59
N LEU A 25 2.51 11.36 2.97
CA LEU A 25 2.50 10.20 2.07
C LEU A 25 1.57 10.43 0.86
N ASN A 26 2.03 10.09 -0.34
CA ASN A 26 1.28 10.26 -1.60
C ASN A 26 -0.17 9.74 -1.48
N ARG A 27 -0.33 8.52 -0.98
CA ARG A 27 -1.64 7.87 -0.83
C ARG A 27 -2.54 8.52 0.24
N MET A 28 -1.98 9.07 1.31
CA MET A 28 -2.74 9.81 2.32
C MET A 28 -3.26 11.11 1.70
N LEU A 29 -2.40 11.82 0.97
CA LEU A 29 -2.81 13.00 0.20
C LEU A 29 -3.89 12.67 -0.84
N ARG A 30 -3.82 11.51 -1.50
CA ARG A 30 -4.87 11.04 -2.44
C ARG A 30 -6.20 10.73 -1.76
N ALA A 31 -6.17 10.15 -0.56
CA ALA A 31 -7.37 9.92 0.24
C ALA A 31 -7.98 11.24 0.74
N MET A 32 -7.14 12.17 1.22
CA MET A 32 -7.55 13.52 1.62
C MET A 32 -8.14 14.31 0.44
N LEU A 33 -7.51 14.26 -0.74
CA LEU A 33 -8.05 14.81 -1.98
C LEU A 33 -9.42 14.21 -2.32
N SER A 34 -9.54 12.89 -2.31
CA SER A 34 -10.77 12.21 -2.72
C SER A 34 -11.92 12.51 -1.76
N ARG A 35 -11.64 12.66 -0.45
CA ARG A 35 -12.61 13.10 0.55
C ARG A 35 -12.97 14.59 0.40
N ARG A 36 -11.98 15.46 0.15
CA ARG A 36 -12.16 16.92 -0.05
C ARG A 36 -12.96 17.24 -1.32
N LEU A 37 -12.74 16.47 -2.39
CA LEU A 37 -13.48 16.55 -3.66
C LEU A 37 -14.74 15.65 -3.67
N ALA A 38 -15.04 14.98 -2.55
CA ALA A 38 -16.02 13.89 -2.36
C ALA A 38 -16.26 12.99 -3.58
N GLN A 39 -15.18 12.70 -4.31
CA GLN A 39 -15.13 11.79 -5.44
C GLN A 39 -13.71 11.21 -5.52
N SER A 40 -13.60 9.95 -5.91
CA SER A 40 -12.31 9.29 -6.16
C SER A 40 -11.45 10.08 -7.14
N VAL A 41 -10.25 10.48 -6.69
CA VAL A 41 -9.17 10.94 -7.57
C VAL A 41 -8.40 9.71 -8.03
N SER A 42 -8.39 9.44 -9.33
CA SER A 42 -7.67 8.27 -9.87
C SER A 42 -6.18 8.33 -9.53
N THR A 43 -5.55 7.18 -9.47
CA THR A 43 -4.10 7.07 -9.25
C THR A 43 -3.33 7.77 -10.37
N GLU A 44 -3.85 7.80 -11.59
CA GLU A 44 -3.23 8.49 -12.72
C GLU A 44 -3.32 10.02 -12.59
N ASP A 45 -4.52 10.57 -12.38
CA ASP A 45 -4.72 12.01 -12.20
C ASP A 45 -3.94 12.55 -11.00
N PHE A 46 -3.88 11.78 -9.92
CA PHE A 46 -3.06 12.08 -8.75
C PHE A 46 -1.58 12.22 -9.13
N PHE A 47 -1.00 11.25 -9.84
CA PHE A 47 0.42 11.31 -10.17
C PHE A 47 0.72 12.38 -11.24
N LEU A 48 -0.19 12.64 -12.18
CA LEU A 48 -0.09 13.77 -13.11
C LEU A 48 -0.09 15.12 -12.38
N ALA A 49 -0.97 15.30 -11.40
CA ALA A 49 -1.02 16.49 -10.55
C ALA A 49 0.26 16.66 -9.71
N ARG A 50 0.72 15.58 -9.06
CA ARG A 50 1.97 15.55 -8.28
C ARG A 50 3.17 15.96 -9.13
N ASP A 51 3.32 15.36 -10.30
CA ASP A 51 4.49 15.57 -11.16
C ASP A 51 4.46 16.96 -11.81
N LEU A 52 3.28 17.53 -12.03
CA LEU A 52 3.09 18.93 -12.40
C LEU A 52 3.49 19.91 -11.28
N LEU A 53 3.18 19.62 -10.00
CA LEU A 53 3.66 20.43 -8.87
C LEU A 53 5.19 20.33 -8.67
N LEU A 54 5.75 19.13 -8.81
CA LEU A 54 7.19 18.89 -8.75
C LEU A 54 7.91 19.66 -9.87
N LYS A 55 7.39 19.63 -11.11
CA LYS A 55 7.91 20.40 -12.25
C LYS A 55 7.81 21.91 -12.04
N ARG A 56 6.78 22.39 -11.32
CA ARG A 56 6.60 23.81 -10.95
C ARG A 56 7.42 24.24 -9.73
N GLY A 57 8.13 23.34 -9.05
CA GLY A 57 8.88 23.65 -7.83
C GLY A 57 8.00 24.10 -6.66
N ARG A 58 6.72 23.71 -6.63
CA ARG A 58 5.79 24.04 -5.51
C ARG A 58 5.85 23.03 -4.36
N VAL A 59 6.37 21.83 -4.63
CA VAL A 59 6.54 20.75 -3.64
C VAL A 59 7.88 20.05 -3.78
N GLY A 60 8.41 19.53 -2.67
CA GLY A 60 9.50 18.55 -2.66
C GLY A 60 8.99 17.11 -2.56
N ARG A 61 9.90 16.11 -2.58
CA ARG A 61 9.53 14.69 -2.36
C ARG A 61 10.58 13.85 -1.63
N GLU A 62 10.09 12.86 -0.89
CA GLU A 62 10.83 11.72 -0.35
C GLU A 62 10.45 10.44 -1.13
N ARG A 63 11.38 9.48 -1.27
CA ARG A 63 11.19 8.22 -2.03
C ARG A 63 11.07 7.01 -1.11
N GLY A 64 10.41 5.96 -1.58
CA GLY A 64 10.20 4.70 -0.86
C GLY A 64 9.04 4.74 0.14
N GLN A 65 8.58 3.56 0.58
CA GLN A 65 7.54 3.38 1.61
C GLN A 65 6.24 4.19 1.36
N GLY A 66 5.79 4.31 0.12
CA GLY A 66 4.65 5.16 -0.27
C GLY A 66 5.05 6.42 -1.06
N GLY A 67 6.28 6.89 -0.84
CA GLY A 67 6.75 8.24 -1.21
C GLY A 67 5.99 9.33 -0.46
N LYS A 68 6.65 10.44 -0.15
CA LYS A 68 6.03 11.62 0.50
C LYS A 68 6.26 12.88 -0.31
N ILE A 69 5.40 13.89 -0.16
CA ILE A 69 5.61 15.25 -0.70
C ILE A 69 5.34 16.32 0.36
N PHE A 70 5.92 17.50 0.20
CA PHE A 70 5.85 18.62 1.15
C PHE A 70 5.85 19.98 0.47
N LEU A 71 5.29 21.01 1.10
CA LEU A 71 5.14 22.36 0.55
C LEU A 71 6.42 23.20 0.49
N LEU A 72 6.39 24.18 -0.41
CA LEU A 72 7.26 25.35 -0.43
C LEU A 72 6.37 26.62 -0.40
N LYS A 73 6.67 27.53 0.54
CA LYS A 73 5.83 28.68 0.98
C LYS A 73 5.61 29.76 -0.10
N THR A 74 4.48 30.45 -0.30
CA THR A 74 3.00 30.22 -0.08
C THR A 74 2.28 31.17 -1.10
N PRO A 75 1.19 31.99 -0.89
CA PRO A 75 0.09 32.09 0.07
C PRO A 75 -1.31 31.85 -0.65
N PRO A 76 -2.48 32.55 -0.46
CA PRO A 76 -3.76 31.81 -0.31
C PRO A 76 -5.04 32.26 -1.10
N ALA A 77 -6.15 31.50 -0.89
CA ALA A 77 -7.59 31.69 -1.27
C ALA A 77 -8.10 30.96 -2.55
N GLU A 78 -9.35 30.44 -2.71
CA GLU A 78 -10.54 30.22 -1.81
C GLU A 78 -11.52 29.14 -2.42
N PRO A 79 -12.59 28.64 -1.73
CA PRO A 79 -13.15 27.27 -1.97
C PRO A 79 -14.64 27.05 -2.40
N ALA A 80 -14.95 25.86 -2.97
CA ALA A 80 -16.28 25.19 -3.22
C ALA A 80 -16.07 23.75 -3.81
N ALA A 81 -17.01 22.80 -4.03
CA ALA A 81 -18.30 22.31 -3.43
C ALA A 81 -18.72 20.94 -4.11
N THR A 82 -19.69 20.13 -3.60
CA THR A 82 -19.76 18.65 -3.92
C THR A 82 -21.13 17.91 -3.91
N ALA A 83 -21.20 16.67 -4.49
CA ALA A 83 -22.40 15.77 -4.59
C ALA A 83 -22.06 14.24 -4.89
N PRO A 84 -22.98 13.22 -4.76
CA PRO A 84 -22.66 11.82 -4.33
C PRO A 84 -22.97 10.60 -5.29
N ALA A 85 -23.05 9.34 -4.77
CA ALA A 85 -22.95 8.02 -5.47
C ALA A 85 -23.94 6.87 -4.97
N PRO A 86 -23.96 5.63 -5.57
CA PRO A 86 -24.95 4.53 -5.30
C PRO A 86 -24.43 3.23 -4.59
N ALA A 87 -25.26 2.16 -4.53
CA ALA A 87 -25.33 1.13 -3.46
C ALA A 87 -24.73 -0.30 -3.69
N SER A 88 -24.94 -1.20 -2.71
CA SER A 88 -24.11 -2.40 -2.38
C SER A 88 -24.67 -3.80 -2.73
N PRO A 89 -23.81 -4.83 -2.93
CA PRO A 89 -24.17 -6.27 -3.03
C PRO A 89 -23.82 -7.09 -1.76
N THR A 90 -24.08 -8.41 -1.79
CA THR A 90 -23.79 -9.40 -0.72
C THR A 90 -22.29 -9.67 -0.49
N ALA A 91 -21.94 -10.11 0.72
CA ALA A 91 -20.56 -10.38 1.14
C ALA A 91 -19.94 -11.61 0.43
N PRO A 92 -18.71 -11.50 -0.12
CA PRO A 92 -18.01 -12.55 -0.86
C PRO A 92 -17.22 -13.53 0.04
N LEU A 93 -16.86 -14.68 -0.52
CA LEU A 93 -15.94 -15.66 0.05
C LEU A 93 -14.48 -15.27 -0.14
N GLU A 94 -13.59 -15.82 0.69
CA GLU A 94 -12.16 -15.47 0.69
C GLU A 94 -11.47 -15.77 -0.66
N ALA A 95 -11.82 -16.90 -1.29
CA ALA A 95 -11.32 -17.27 -2.61
C ALA A 95 -11.74 -16.28 -3.73
N GLU A 96 -12.87 -15.58 -3.58
CA GLU A 96 -13.36 -14.57 -4.52
C GLU A 96 -12.63 -13.23 -4.36
N LEU A 97 -12.04 -13.00 -3.18
CA LEU A 97 -11.19 -11.84 -2.88
C LEU A 97 -9.76 -12.01 -3.40
N MET A 98 -9.25 -13.25 -3.54
CA MET A 98 -7.86 -13.52 -3.91
C MET A 98 -7.43 -12.85 -5.22
N ALA A 99 -8.21 -13.01 -6.30
CA ALA A 99 -7.88 -12.45 -7.61
C ALA A 99 -7.85 -10.90 -7.65
N PRO A 100 -8.88 -10.17 -7.19
CA PRO A 100 -8.84 -8.70 -7.16
C PRO A 100 -7.76 -8.16 -6.22
N VAL A 101 -7.53 -8.79 -5.07
CA VAL A 101 -6.45 -8.39 -4.14
C VAL A 101 -5.08 -8.60 -4.79
N ALA A 102 -4.87 -9.71 -5.51
CA ALA A 102 -3.64 -9.94 -6.27
C ALA A 102 -3.42 -8.89 -7.37
N GLN A 103 -4.48 -8.48 -8.06
CA GLN A 103 -4.42 -7.42 -9.07
C GLN A 103 -4.09 -6.05 -8.45
N TYR A 104 -4.72 -5.69 -7.33
CA TYR A 104 -4.41 -4.45 -6.59
C TYR A 104 -2.95 -4.45 -6.10
N LEU A 105 -2.49 -5.56 -5.51
CA LEU A 105 -1.14 -5.68 -4.97
C LEU A 105 -0.07 -5.60 -6.07
N SER A 106 -0.29 -6.26 -7.21
CA SER A 106 0.67 -6.26 -8.33
C SER A 106 0.69 -4.96 -9.14
N THR A 107 -0.33 -4.09 -9.03
CA THR A 107 -0.43 -2.84 -9.79
C THR A 107 -0.35 -1.59 -8.92
N ILE A 108 -1.44 -1.20 -8.26
CA ILE A 108 -1.58 0.05 -7.50
C ILE A 108 -0.64 0.06 -6.28
N PHE A 109 -0.56 -1.05 -5.53
CA PHE A 109 0.34 -1.12 -4.37
C PHE A 109 1.81 -1.04 -4.79
N VAL A 110 2.24 -1.81 -5.80
CA VAL A 110 3.61 -1.74 -6.37
C VAL A 110 3.94 -0.33 -6.85
N ARG A 111 3.04 0.33 -7.59
CA ARG A 111 3.22 1.73 -8.05
C ARG A 111 3.39 2.69 -6.86
N ASN A 112 2.63 2.49 -5.79
CA ASN A 112 2.70 3.30 -4.59
C ASN A 112 4.00 3.09 -3.78
N LEU A 113 4.79 2.03 -3.99
CA LEU A 113 6.08 1.89 -3.30
C LEU A 113 7.12 2.97 -3.69
N ASP A 114 6.90 3.71 -4.80
CA ASP A 114 7.80 4.75 -5.36
C ASP A 114 9.25 4.25 -5.46
N LEU A 115 9.42 3.03 -5.99
CA LEU A 115 10.71 2.37 -6.15
C LEU A 115 11.63 3.18 -7.10
N PRO A 116 12.94 3.29 -6.79
CA PRO A 116 13.89 3.99 -7.64
C PRO A 116 14.07 3.30 -9.01
N LYS A 117 14.50 4.05 -10.03
CA LYS A 117 14.80 3.52 -11.36
C LYS A 117 15.82 2.37 -11.26
N GLY A 118 15.48 1.19 -11.79
CA GLY A 118 16.30 -0.02 -11.69
C GLY A 118 16.00 -0.90 -10.48
N GLY A 119 15.08 -0.48 -9.60
CA GLY A 119 14.47 -1.35 -8.59
C GLY A 119 13.48 -2.34 -9.20
N LEU A 120 13.09 -3.34 -8.42
CA LEU A 120 12.21 -4.44 -8.81
C LEU A 120 11.10 -4.64 -7.77
N ALA A 121 9.92 -5.08 -8.22
CA ALA A 121 8.92 -5.69 -7.36
C ALA A 121 8.48 -7.03 -7.95
N LEU A 122 8.36 -8.05 -7.11
CA LEU A 122 7.86 -9.38 -7.44
C LEU A 122 6.73 -9.72 -6.48
N MET A 123 5.50 -9.75 -6.99
CA MET A 123 4.32 -10.19 -6.24
C MET A 123 4.05 -11.67 -6.51
N GLN A 124 3.64 -12.41 -5.49
CA GLN A 124 3.27 -13.82 -5.61
C GLN A 124 2.19 -14.22 -4.62
N ASP A 125 1.20 -14.98 -5.09
CA ASP A 125 0.34 -15.81 -4.25
C ASP A 125 1.18 -16.92 -3.61
N ILE A 126 1.06 -17.06 -2.28
CA ILE A 126 1.60 -18.18 -1.49
C ILE A 126 0.58 -18.79 -0.52
N SER A 127 -0.71 -18.49 -0.71
CA SER A 127 -1.87 -19.03 0.03
C SER A 127 -1.98 -20.56 -0.03
N ALA A 128 -1.28 -21.20 -0.98
CA ALA A 128 -1.16 -22.65 -1.14
C ALA A 128 0.23 -23.23 -0.78
N ILE A 129 1.25 -22.39 -0.53
CA ILE A 129 2.66 -22.81 -0.44
C ILE A 129 3.16 -22.74 1.02
N GLY A 130 3.24 -23.91 1.67
CA GLY A 130 3.63 -24.06 3.08
C GLY A 130 2.56 -24.77 3.91
N PRO A 131 2.73 -24.92 5.24
CA PRO A 131 1.66 -25.41 6.11
C PRO A 131 0.58 -24.33 6.27
N SER A 132 -0.67 -24.76 6.45
CA SER A 132 -1.84 -23.90 6.61
C SER A 132 -2.07 -23.41 8.05
N SER A 133 -1.26 -23.84 9.03
CA SER A 133 -1.42 -23.47 10.43
C SER A 133 -0.12 -23.61 11.24
N GLY A 134 -0.16 -23.13 12.49
CA GLY A 134 0.94 -23.21 13.45
C GLY A 134 2.05 -22.17 13.23
N GLN A 135 3.19 -22.34 13.90
CA GLN A 135 4.31 -21.39 13.93
C GLN A 135 4.96 -21.09 12.56
N TRP A 136 4.58 -21.83 11.52
CA TRP A 136 5.12 -21.75 10.16
C TRP A 136 4.04 -21.49 9.10
N ALA A 137 2.82 -21.13 9.54
CA ALA A 137 1.67 -20.84 8.69
C ALA A 137 2.03 -19.87 7.56
N ARG A 138 1.63 -20.19 6.33
CA ARG A 138 1.81 -19.32 5.17
C ARG A 138 0.84 -18.13 5.20
N PRO A 139 1.26 -16.92 4.77
CA PRO A 139 0.32 -15.85 4.43
C PRO A 139 -0.28 -16.11 3.05
N ASP A 140 -1.26 -15.30 2.65
CA ASP A 140 -1.90 -15.42 1.34
C ASP A 140 -1.02 -14.87 0.22
N PHE A 141 -0.36 -13.73 0.45
CA PHE A 141 0.52 -13.11 -0.53
C PHE A 141 1.89 -12.73 0.03
N MET A 142 2.86 -12.73 -0.87
CA MET A 142 4.19 -12.18 -0.66
C MET A 142 4.49 -11.14 -1.74
N LEU A 143 5.12 -10.03 -1.35
CA LEU A 143 5.76 -9.09 -2.28
C LEU A 143 7.22 -8.93 -1.86
N VAL A 144 8.15 -9.21 -2.78
CA VAL A 144 9.56 -8.87 -2.65
C VAL A 144 9.79 -7.56 -3.39
N SER A 145 10.43 -6.59 -2.75
CA SER A 145 10.88 -5.36 -3.40
C SER A 145 12.40 -5.22 -3.27
N LEU A 146 13.03 -4.67 -4.30
CA LEU A 146 14.47 -4.40 -4.36
C LEU A 146 14.67 -2.93 -4.71
N MET A 147 15.27 -2.17 -3.79
CA MET A 147 15.58 -0.76 -3.96
C MET A 147 17.08 -0.57 -4.23
N ARG A 148 17.42 0.11 -5.32
CA ARG A 148 18.78 0.53 -5.66
C ARG A 148 19.01 1.99 -5.28
N PHE A 149 20.13 2.29 -4.64
CA PHE A 149 20.48 3.66 -4.26
C PHE A 149 21.52 4.24 -5.21
N THR A 150 21.45 5.54 -5.48
CA THR A 150 22.40 6.24 -6.37
C THR A 150 23.73 6.58 -5.69
N PHE A 151 23.75 6.63 -4.36
CA PHE A 151 24.89 7.08 -3.56
C PHE A 151 25.28 6.14 -2.41
N MET A 152 24.40 5.23 -2.00
CA MET A 152 24.73 4.17 -1.04
C MET A 152 25.12 2.91 -1.81
N PRO A 153 26.16 2.17 -1.40
CA PRO A 153 26.57 0.94 -2.08
C PRO A 153 25.55 -0.18 -1.86
N GLY A 154 25.26 -0.92 -2.94
CA GLY A 154 24.34 -2.07 -2.95
C GLY A 154 22.85 -1.71 -2.90
N SER A 155 22.03 -2.74 -2.71
CA SER A 155 20.57 -2.66 -2.74
C SER A 155 19.91 -3.14 -1.44
N GLN A 156 18.77 -2.53 -1.11
CA GLN A 156 17.90 -2.95 -0.01
C GLN A 156 16.83 -3.89 -0.55
N LEU A 157 16.85 -5.14 -0.09
CA LEU A 157 15.79 -6.12 -0.34
C LEU A 157 14.79 -6.09 0.83
N ASP A 158 13.52 -5.83 0.51
CA ASP A 158 12.41 -5.88 1.44
C ASP A 158 11.40 -6.97 1.06
N VAL A 159 10.73 -7.54 2.07
CA VAL A 159 9.73 -8.60 1.89
C VAL A 159 8.50 -8.26 2.71
N HIS A 160 7.35 -8.26 2.05
CA HIS A 160 6.04 -7.99 2.61
C HIS A 160 5.24 -9.29 2.62
N ALA A 161 4.66 -9.65 3.76
CA ALA A 161 3.59 -10.66 3.85
C ALA A 161 2.25 -9.95 3.95
N PHE A 162 1.23 -10.45 3.27
CA PHE A 162 -0.15 -9.97 3.38
C PHE A 162 -1.05 -11.13 3.78
N GLU A 163 -1.75 -10.93 4.89
CA GLU A 163 -2.83 -11.78 5.38
C GLU A 163 -4.15 -11.18 4.90
N LEU A 164 -4.96 -11.94 4.16
CA LEU A 164 -6.25 -11.51 3.64
C LEU A 164 -7.38 -12.07 4.52
N LYS A 165 -8.33 -11.22 4.91
CA LYS A 165 -9.55 -11.64 5.61
C LYS A 165 -10.81 -11.09 4.95
N THR A 166 -11.82 -11.94 4.91
CA THR A 166 -13.23 -11.59 4.67
C THR A 166 -13.79 -10.60 5.71
N GLU A 167 -14.99 -10.08 5.45
CA GLU A 167 -15.69 -9.10 6.29
C GLU A 167 -15.77 -9.53 7.77
N THR A 168 -16.09 -10.80 8.01
CA THR A 168 -16.19 -11.39 9.35
C THR A 168 -14.83 -11.73 9.96
N GLY A 169 -13.82 -12.10 9.16
CA GLY A 169 -12.51 -12.53 9.64
C GLY A 169 -11.62 -11.43 10.24
N GLY A 170 -11.76 -10.17 9.77
CA GLY A 170 -10.95 -9.05 10.28
C GLY A 170 -11.13 -8.83 11.78
N SER A 171 -10.04 -9.02 12.54
CA SER A 171 -10.07 -9.15 13.99
C SER A 171 -8.66 -8.97 14.59
N VAL A 172 -8.56 -8.83 15.91
CA VAL A 172 -7.26 -8.77 16.62
C VAL A 172 -6.43 -10.06 16.38
N LEU A 173 -7.08 -11.22 16.25
CA LEU A 173 -6.41 -12.47 15.88
C LEU A 173 -5.72 -12.35 14.51
N ALA A 174 -6.39 -11.77 13.50
CA ALA A 174 -5.83 -11.54 12.18
C ALA A 174 -4.64 -10.55 12.19
N VAL A 175 -4.61 -9.60 13.14
CA VAL A 175 -3.43 -8.74 13.36
C VAL A 175 -2.26 -9.56 13.91
N HIS A 176 -2.50 -10.49 14.83
CA HIS A 176 -1.46 -11.39 15.34
C HIS A 176 -0.99 -12.42 14.31
N GLU A 177 -1.87 -12.88 13.41
CA GLU A 177 -1.51 -13.73 12.26
C GLU A 177 -0.55 -12.97 11.34
N ALA A 178 -0.92 -11.77 10.87
CA ALA A 178 -0.06 -10.90 10.07
C ALA A 178 1.26 -10.51 10.78
N LEU A 179 1.24 -10.37 12.11
CA LEU A 179 2.45 -10.14 12.92
C LEU A 179 3.36 -11.38 12.97
N ALA A 180 2.81 -12.59 13.09
CA ALA A 180 3.59 -13.83 13.14
C ALA A 180 4.41 -14.05 11.85
N GLN A 181 3.89 -13.60 10.70
CA GLN A 181 4.60 -13.63 9.41
C GLN A 181 5.87 -12.78 9.41
N THR A 182 5.91 -11.70 10.20
CA THR A 182 7.10 -10.81 10.30
C THR A 182 8.31 -11.46 11.00
N ARG A 183 8.17 -12.70 11.50
CA ARG A 183 9.31 -13.56 11.86
C ARG A 183 10.13 -14.02 10.65
N PHE A 184 9.56 -13.95 9.45
CA PHE A 184 10.18 -14.38 8.18
C PHE A 184 10.24 -13.26 7.13
N THR A 185 9.41 -12.23 7.26
CA THR A 185 9.38 -11.07 6.36
C THR A 185 9.78 -9.76 7.06
N HIS A 186 10.03 -8.70 6.30
CA HIS A 186 10.37 -7.38 6.83
C HIS A 186 9.12 -6.55 7.18
N PHE A 187 8.00 -6.79 6.51
CA PHE A 187 6.73 -6.11 6.73
C PHE A 187 5.57 -7.13 6.77
N GLY A 188 4.60 -6.90 7.65
CA GLY A 188 3.34 -7.65 7.71
C GLY A 188 2.17 -6.70 7.48
N HIS A 189 1.16 -7.17 6.77
CA HIS A 189 -0.04 -6.42 6.41
C HIS A 189 -1.29 -7.27 6.66
N LEU A 190 -2.33 -6.65 7.19
CA LEU A 190 -3.69 -7.16 7.19
C LEU A 190 -4.46 -6.46 6.05
N ILE A 191 -4.94 -7.25 5.09
CA ILE A 191 -5.92 -6.83 4.08
C ILE A 191 -7.29 -7.31 4.54
N TRP A 192 -8.23 -6.40 4.75
CA TRP A 192 -9.57 -6.74 5.25
C TRP A 192 -10.63 -6.23 4.28
N HIS A 193 -11.44 -7.14 3.73
CA HIS A 193 -12.63 -6.76 2.99
C HIS A 193 -13.64 -6.09 3.93
N LEU A 194 -13.95 -4.81 3.72
CA LEU A 194 -14.80 -4.06 4.65
C LEU A 194 -15.69 -3.02 3.93
N PRO A 195 -16.86 -3.45 3.41
CA PRO A 195 -17.84 -2.58 2.75
C PRO A 195 -18.25 -1.37 3.61
N GLU A 196 -18.63 -0.26 2.98
CA GLU A 196 -19.03 0.99 3.65
C GLU A 196 -20.14 0.79 4.70
N GLU A 197 -21.17 0.01 4.37
CA GLU A 197 -22.31 -0.28 5.26
C GLU A 197 -22.12 -1.52 6.16
N SER A 198 -20.90 -2.06 6.26
CA SER A 198 -20.64 -3.27 7.04
C SER A 198 -20.75 -3.03 8.55
N ARG A 199 -21.58 -3.85 9.22
CA ARG A 199 -21.63 -3.92 10.69
C ARG A 199 -20.27 -4.27 11.32
N ALA A 200 -19.39 -4.93 10.58
CA ALA A 200 -18.06 -5.28 11.06
C ALA A 200 -17.15 -4.05 11.26
N ARG A 201 -17.51 -2.87 10.71
CA ARG A 201 -16.80 -1.60 10.93
C ARG A 201 -16.78 -1.16 12.40
N ALA A 202 -17.69 -1.65 13.23
CA ALA A 202 -17.63 -1.43 14.68
C ALA A 202 -16.32 -1.95 15.31
N ARG A 203 -15.64 -2.94 14.69
CA ARG A 203 -14.35 -3.49 15.12
C ARG A 203 -13.13 -2.73 14.55
N LEU A 204 -13.34 -1.81 13.61
CA LEU A 204 -12.24 -1.13 12.90
C LEU A 204 -11.33 -0.31 13.82
N PRO A 205 -11.83 0.45 14.83
CA PRO A 205 -10.96 1.19 15.74
C PRO A 205 -9.99 0.28 16.52
N ASP A 206 -10.47 -0.87 17.01
CA ASP A 206 -9.65 -1.81 17.77
C ASP A 206 -8.64 -2.53 16.88
N VAL A 207 -9.07 -2.99 15.69
CA VAL A 207 -8.16 -3.62 14.70
C VAL A 207 -7.09 -2.63 14.25
N GLN A 208 -7.46 -1.37 13.96
CA GLN A 208 -6.52 -0.32 13.58
C GLN A 208 -5.52 -0.02 14.71
N LYS A 209 -6.00 0.11 15.95
CA LYS A 209 -5.14 0.31 17.13
C LYS A 209 -4.13 -0.83 17.29
N GLN A 210 -4.57 -2.08 17.20
CA GLN A 210 -3.66 -3.24 17.31
C GLN A 210 -2.67 -3.32 16.14
N CYS A 211 -3.10 -2.97 14.91
CA CYS A 211 -2.19 -2.81 13.78
C CYS A 211 -1.13 -1.73 14.04
N GLU A 212 -1.51 -0.57 14.59
CA GLU A 212 -0.57 0.51 14.88
C GLU A 212 0.43 0.16 16.00
N GLU A 213 -0.05 -0.40 17.11
CA GLU A 213 0.76 -0.86 18.24
C GLU A 213 1.79 -1.91 17.80
N HIS A 214 1.37 -2.90 17.01
CA HIS A 214 2.26 -3.94 16.48
C HIS A 214 3.03 -3.54 15.22
N GLY A 215 2.72 -2.40 14.59
CA GLY A 215 3.36 -1.94 13.36
C GLY A 215 3.07 -2.82 12.15
N ILE A 216 1.82 -3.24 12.00
CA ILE A 216 1.26 -4.01 10.89
C ILE A 216 0.51 -3.04 9.97
N GLY A 217 0.74 -3.13 8.66
CA GLY A 217 0.01 -2.33 7.69
C GLY A 217 -1.46 -2.74 7.65
N LEU A 218 -2.38 -1.78 7.52
CA LEU A 218 -3.81 -2.06 7.43
C LEU A 218 -4.35 -1.54 6.11
N ILE A 219 -4.91 -2.43 5.30
CA ILE A 219 -5.52 -2.14 3.99
C ILE A 219 -6.97 -2.58 4.04
N LEU A 220 -7.92 -1.66 3.82
CA LEU A 220 -9.31 -2.02 3.59
C LEU A 220 -9.55 -2.21 2.10
N ALA A 221 -10.11 -3.36 1.71
CA ALA A 221 -10.71 -3.53 0.40
C ALA A 221 -12.21 -3.19 0.52
N VAL A 222 -12.60 -1.98 0.12
CA VAL A 222 -13.98 -1.49 0.34
C VAL A 222 -14.95 -2.02 -0.71
N ARG A 223 -14.51 -2.11 -1.97
CA ARG A 223 -15.20 -2.79 -3.09
C ARG A 223 -14.15 -3.54 -3.91
N PRO A 224 -13.80 -4.80 -3.59
CA PRO A 224 -12.59 -5.47 -4.10
C PRO A 224 -12.37 -5.41 -5.62
N GLN A 225 -13.43 -5.45 -6.43
CA GLN A 225 -13.36 -5.39 -7.91
C GLN A 225 -13.03 -3.97 -8.45
N ASP A 226 -13.20 -2.94 -7.62
CA ASP A 226 -12.80 -1.56 -7.85
C ASP A 226 -11.42 -1.34 -7.18
N LEU A 227 -10.36 -1.43 -7.98
CA LEU A 227 -8.96 -1.31 -7.52
C LEU A 227 -8.64 0.05 -6.88
N GLU A 228 -9.47 1.07 -7.10
CA GLU A 228 -9.32 2.41 -6.50
C GLU A 228 -10.06 2.54 -5.16
N SER A 229 -10.85 1.54 -4.76
CA SER A 229 -11.53 1.47 -3.44
C SER A 229 -10.64 0.95 -2.30
N TYR A 230 -9.37 0.65 -2.55
CA TYR A 230 -8.46 0.10 -1.54
C TYR A 230 -7.84 1.22 -0.70
N GLU A 231 -8.25 1.31 0.57
CA GLU A 231 -7.76 2.32 1.52
C GLU A 231 -6.64 1.74 2.40
N ILE A 232 -5.39 2.16 2.20
CA ILE A 232 -4.29 1.86 3.14
C ILE A 232 -4.34 2.84 4.32
N LEU A 233 -4.93 2.42 5.43
CA LEU A 233 -5.08 3.21 6.65
C LEU A 233 -3.78 3.35 7.44
N LEU A 234 -2.93 2.32 7.45
CA LEU A 234 -1.67 2.28 8.22
C LEU A 234 -0.51 1.73 7.40
N ASP A 235 0.69 2.31 7.58
CA ASP A 235 1.95 1.71 7.12
C ASP A 235 2.43 0.60 8.05
N PRO A 236 3.05 -0.46 7.50
CA PRO A 236 3.79 -1.42 8.31
C PRO A 236 5.09 -0.79 8.82
N LYS A 237 5.51 -1.16 10.04
CA LYS A 237 6.81 -0.76 10.60
C LYS A 237 7.83 -1.86 10.30
N ARG A 238 8.92 -1.53 9.59
CA ARG A 238 9.95 -2.51 9.16
C ARG A 238 10.52 -3.26 10.36
N LYS A 239 10.54 -4.58 10.30
CA LYS A 239 11.15 -5.45 11.31
C LYS A 239 12.63 -5.72 11.00
N ALA A 240 13.42 -5.91 12.04
CA ALA A 240 14.85 -6.27 11.95
C ALA A 240 15.04 -7.79 11.74
N THR A 241 14.32 -8.36 10.78
CA THR A 241 14.28 -9.80 10.51
C THR A 241 15.64 -10.26 9.97
N PRO A 242 16.30 -11.29 10.54
CA PRO A 242 17.65 -11.67 10.14
C PRO A 242 17.74 -12.08 8.66
N PRO A 243 18.76 -11.62 7.89
CA PRO A 243 18.85 -11.91 6.45
C PRO A 243 18.78 -13.39 6.10
N LYS A 244 19.44 -14.27 6.87
CA LYS A 244 19.37 -15.73 6.70
C LYS A 244 17.95 -16.30 6.82
N THR A 245 17.12 -15.71 7.68
CA THR A 245 15.73 -16.11 7.88
C THR A 245 14.85 -15.68 6.70
N VAL A 246 15.09 -14.46 6.19
CA VAL A 246 14.40 -13.95 4.99
C VAL A 246 14.80 -14.75 3.75
N ASP A 247 16.09 -15.02 3.55
CA ASP A 247 16.62 -15.79 2.43
C ASP A 247 16.03 -17.21 2.39
N GLY A 248 16.06 -17.94 3.52
CA GLY A 248 15.42 -19.26 3.63
C GLY A 248 13.90 -19.24 3.41
N PHE A 249 13.21 -18.16 3.81
CA PHE A 249 11.79 -17.97 3.49
C PHE A 249 11.60 -17.82 1.97
N LEU A 250 12.39 -16.96 1.31
CA LEU A 250 12.35 -16.78 -0.15
C LEU A 250 12.70 -18.08 -0.91
N GLU A 251 13.71 -18.83 -0.48
CA GLU A 251 14.06 -20.12 -1.08
C GLU A 251 12.97 -21.19 -0.90
N SER A 252 12.12 -21.08 0.12
CA SER A 252 10.99 -22.00 0.36
C SER A 252 9.63 -21.53 -0.17
N ARG A 253 9.53 -20.30 -0.71
CA ARG A 253 8.27 -19.68 -1.16
C ARG A 253 8.28 -19.13 -2.59
N LEU A 254 9.41 -18.64 -3.09
CA LEU A 254 9.48 -18.11 -4.46
C LEU A 254 9.40 -19.24 -5.50
N ASN A 255 8.46 -19.10 -6.44
CA ASN A 255 8.39 -19.95 -7.62
C ASN A 255 9.68 -19.80 -8.49
N PRO A 256 9.97 -20.76 -9.40
CA PRO A 256 11.22 -20.72 -10.17
C PRO A 256 11.41 -19.45 -11.01
N HIS A 257 10.32 -18.87 -11.53
CA HIS A 257 10.36 -17.65 -12.36
C HIS A 257 10.76 -16.43 -11.52
N ASN A 258 10.06 -16.16 -10.41
CA ASN A 258 10.37 -15.06 -9.50
C ASN A 258 11.76 -15.22 -8.87
N ARG A 259 12.17 -16.46 -8.55
CA ARG A 259 13.51 -16.77 -8.05
C ARG A 259 14.60 -16.45 -9.08
N ALA A 260 14.37 -16.74 -10.37
CA ALA A 260 15.29 -16.39 -11.45
C ALA A 260 15.35 -14.87 -11.69
N ALA A 261 14.19 -14.18 -11.69
CA ALA A 261 14.12 -12.73 -11.82
C ALA A 261 14.87 -12.01 -10.69
N LEU A 262 14.67 -12.44 -9.45
CA LEU A 262 15.37 -11.88 -8.28
C LEU A 262 16.88 -12.15 -8.33
N LYS A 263 17.30 -13.40 -8.64
CA LYS A 263 18.72 -13.75 -8.76
C LYS A 263 19.39 -13.07 -9.96
N LYS A 264 18.65 -12.68 -11.01
CA LYS A 264 19.17 -11.80 -12.07
C LYS A 264 19.34 -10.36 -11.56
N ALA A 265 18.30 -9.78 -10.96
CA ALA A 265 18.36 -8.39 -10.49
C ALA A 265 19.46 -8.17 -9.44
N LEU A 266 19.67 -9.10 -8.51
CA LEU A 266 20.76 -9.04 -7.53
C LEU A 266 22.16 -9.18 -8.15
N LYS A 267 22.30 -9.82 -9.32
CA LYS A 267 23.58 -9.92 -10.05
C LYS A 267 23.91 -8.69 -10.89
N GLU A 268 22.93 -7.85 -11.19
CA GLU A 268 23.15 -6.55 -11.84
C GLU A 268 23.61 -5.47 -10.83
N ASP A 269 23.93 -5.87 -9.60
CA ASP A 269 24.27 -5.01 -8.45
C ASP A 269 25.71 -5.20 -7.93
N ALA A 270 26.49 -6.08 -8.57
CA ALA A 270 27.80 -6.58 -8.14
C ALA A 270 28.82 -6.60 -9.30
#